data_AF-A0A534LGL6-F1
#
_entry.id   AF-A0A534LGL6-F1
#
_cell.length_a   1.000
_cell.length_b   1.000
_cell.length_c   1.000
_cell.angle_alpha   90.00
_cell.angle_beta   90.00
_cell.angle_gamma   90.00
#
_symmetry.space_group_name_H-M   'P 1'
#
loop_
_entity.id
_entity.type
_entity.pdbx_description
1 polymer ?
#
loop_
_entity_poly.entity_id
_entity_poly.type
_entity_poly.pdbx_seq_one_letter_code
_entity_poly.pdbx_strand_id
1 'polypeptide(L)'
;MEATRAKSGAGFGQSWRELSHTPTYQVPIVLGAFVALIVGILTYLFDASKAGAIVAATTAEAYLVVFGIVGLIGYAVSKQNVQNGSIVAMIAGLAITVLVATQLGLFAGLLLLAGAIWSLASTR
;
A
#
# COMPACT_ATOMS: atom_id res chain seq x y z
N MET A 1 35.79 16.55 6.12
CA MET A 1 34.70 16.23 5.19
C MET A 1 34.55 14.72 5.18
N GLU A 2 33.67 14.21 6.03
CA GLU A 2 33.55 12.77 6.30
C GLU A 2 32.50 12.19 5.35
N ALA A 3 32.94 11.28 4.50
CA ALA A 3 32.18 10.75 3.39
C ALA A 3 30.93 10.01 3.87
N THR A 4 29.78 10.40 3.32
CA THR A 4 28.53 9.66 3.26
C THR A 4 28.78 8.20 2.86
N ARG A 5 28.95 7.32 3.85
CA ARG A 5 28.78 5.87 3.66
C ARG A 5 27.29 5.60 3.55
N ALA A 6 26.75 5.79 2.35
CA ALA A 6 25.48 5.20 1.96
C ALA A 6 25.59 3.69 2.17
N LYS A 7 24.91 3.15 3.19
CA LYS A 7 24.69 1.70 3.35
C LYS A 7 23.76 1.25 2.23
N SER A 8 24.28 1.08 1.01
CA SER A 8 23.54 0.58 -0.16
C SER A 8 23.31 -0.93 -0.13
N GLY A 9 23.14 -1.50 1.08
CA GLY A 9 23.10 -2.94 1.31
C GLY A 9 22.15 -3.37 2.43
N ALA A 10 21.22 -2.52 2.84
CA ALA A 10 20.06 -2.92 3.65
C ALA A 10 19.06 -3.69 2.76
N GLY A 11 19.54 -4.78 2.15
CA GLY A 11 18.79 -5.63 1.24
C GLY A 11 17.63 -6.31 1.97
N PHE A 12 16.57 -6.60 1.21
CA PHE A 12 15.37 -7.37 1.52
C PHE A 12 15.24 -8.01 2.93
N GLY A 13 16.24 -8.73 3.45
CA GLY A 13 16.22 -9.24 4.82
C GLY A 13 15.94 -8.20 5.91
N GLN A 14 16.41 -6.96 5.76
CA GLN A 14 16.10 -5.89 6.71
C GLN A 14 14.64 -5.41 6.59
N SER A 15 14.10 -5.30 5.36
CA SER A 15 12.69 -4.96 5.16
C SER A 15 11.75 -6.07 5.68
N TRP A 16 12.11 -7.34 5.51
CA TRP A 16 11.37 -8.47 6.07
C TRP A 16 11.38 -8.48 7.59
N ARG A 17 12.52 -8.17 8.21
CA ARG A 17 12.62 -8.05 9.66
C ARG A 17 11.79 -6.87 10.19
N GLU A 18 11.80 -5.73 9.50
CA GLU A 18 10.94 -4.60 9.85
C GLU A 18 9.45 -4.94 9.70
N LEU A 19 9.07 -5.66 8.65
CA LEU A 19 7.71 -6.20 8.48
C LEU A 19 7.31 -7.15 9.63
N SER A 20 8.23 -7.99 10.11
CA SER A 20 7.96 -8.93 11.21
C SER A 20 7.71 -8.24 12.56
N HIS A 21 8.15 -6.99 12.71
CA HIS A 21 7.92 -6.17 13.89
C HIS A 21 6.81 -5.12 13.69
N THR A 22 6.02 -5.26 12.62
CA THR A 22 4.87 -4.38 12.38
C THR A 22 3.89 -4.49 13.55
N PRO A 23 3.52 -3.37 14.21
CA PRO A 23 2.47 -3.39 15.21
C PRO A 23 1.17 -3.97 14.62
N THR A 24 0.48 -4.83 15.36
CA THR A 24 -0.69 -5.58 14.85
C THR A 24 -1.76 -4.69 14.22
N TYR A 25 -1.96 -3.48 14.77
CA TYR A 25 -2.94 -2.51 14.27
C TYR A 25 -2.57 -1.90 12.89
N GLN A 26 -1.30 -1.97 12.47
CA GLN A 26 -0.83 -1.51 11.16
C GLN A 26 -0.81 -2.63 10.09
N VAL A 27 -0.93 -3.90 10.49
CA VAL A 27 -0.95 -5.04 9.57
C VAL A 27 -2.02 -4.91 8.47
N PRO A 28 -3.27 -4.49 8.77
CA PRO A 28 -4.27 -4.32 7.72
C PRO A 28 -3.91 -3.23 6.71
N ILE A 29 -3.18 -2.18 7.11
CA ILE A 29 -2.70 -1.12 6.20
C ILE A 29 -1.73 -1.72 5.19
N VAL A 30 -0.73 -2.45 5.68
CA VAL A 30 0.29 -3.09 4.83
C VAL A 30 -0.36 -4.12 3.90
N LEU A 31 -1.24 -4.96 4.42
CA LEU A 31 -1.94 -5.97 3.61
C LEU A 31 -2.84 -5.35 2.55
N GLY A 32 -3.67 -4.36 2.91
CA GLY A 32 -4.55 -3.69 1.95
C GLY A 32 -3.76 -3.00 0.83
N ALA A 33 -2.68 -2.30 1.18
CA ALA A 33 -1.80 -1.65 0.22
C ALA A 33 -1.12 -2.66 -0.73
N PHE A 34 -0.63 -3.77 -0.18
CA PHE A 34 0.07 -4.80 -0.95
C PHE A 34 -0.88 -5.58 -1.87
N VAL A 35 -2.08 -5.91 -1.39
CA VAL A 35 -3.14 -6.51 -2.20
C VAL A 35 -3.53 -5.59 -3.34
N ALA A 36 -3.73 -4.29 -3.09
CA ALA A 36 -4.05 -3.32 -4.13
C ALA A 36 -2.96 -3.31 -5.23
N LEU A 37 -1.69 -3.25 -4.82
CA LEU A 37 -0.56 -3.25 -5.75
C LEU A 37 -0.49 -4.51 -6.60
N ILE A 38 -0.54 -5.68 -5.96
CA ILE A 38 -0.45 -6.95 -6.68
C ILE A 38 -1.62 -7.11 -7.64
N VAL A 39 -2.83 -6.81 -7.19
CA VAL A 39 -4.02 -6.94 -8.05
C VAL A 39 -3.90 -5.99 -9.23
N GLY A 40 -3.57 -4.71 -9.02
CA GLY A 40 -3.42 -3.75 -10.11
C GLY A 40 -2.36 -4.17 -11.13
N ILE A 41 -1.19 -4.63 -10.68
CA ILE A 41 -0.09 -5.07 -11.56
C ILE A 41 -0.47 -6.34 -12.31
N LEU A 42 -1.02 -7.35 -11.62
CA LEU A 42 -1.35 -8.63 -12.25
C LEU A 42 -2.50 -8.48 -13.25
N THR A 43 -3.55 -7.71 -12.93
CA THR A 43 -4.66 -7.45 -13.86
C THR A 43 -4.13 -6.84 -15.16
N TYR A 44 -3.27 -5.82 -15.05
CA TYR A 44 -2.63 -5.20 -16.21
C TYR A 44 -1.80 -6.20 -17.02
N LEU A 45 -0.97 -7.02 -16.36
CA LEU A 45 -0.15 -8.02 -17.04
C LEU A 45 -0.99 -9.07 -17.76
N PHE A 46 -2.13 -9.48 -17.19
CA PHE A 46 -3.04 -10.41 -17.84
C PHE A 46 -3.70 -9.79 -19.07
N ASP A 47 -4.10 -8.52 -19.01
CA ASP A 47 -4.74 -7.85 -20.13
C ASP A 47 -3.75 -7.57 -21.27
N ALA A 48 -2.52 -7.16 -20.96
CA ALA A 48 -1.44 -7.07 -21.94
C ALA A 48 -1.12 -8.43 -22.59
N SER A 49 -1.09 -9.50 -21.78
CA SER A 49 -0.85 -10.87 -22.26
C SER A 49 -1.94 -11.35 -23.22
N LYS A 50 -3.22 -11.13 -22.88
CA LYS A 50 -4.36 -11.49 -23.75
C LYS A 50 -4.36 -10.72 -25.07
N ALA A 51 -3.94 -9.46 -25.05
CA ALA A 51 -3.84 -8.63 -26.24
C ALA A 51 -2.59 -8.93 -27.08
N GLY A 52 -1.59 -9.64 -26.53
CA GLY A 52 -0.30 -9.87 -27.19
C GLY A 52 0.53 -8.61 -27.40
N ALA A 53 0.22 -7.53 -26.68
CA ALA A 53 0.85 -6.22 -26.83
C ALA A 53 0.76 -5.41 -25.52
N ILE A 54 1.56 -4.35 -25.43
CA ILE A 54 1.40 -3.36 -24.35
C ILE A 54 0.11 -2.58 -24.60
N VAL A 55 -0.83 -2.66 -23.66
CA VAL A 55 -2.12 -1.96 -23.72
C VAL A 55 -2.09 -0.81 -22.72
N ALA A 56 -2.92 0.22 -22.92
CA ALA A 56 -3.09 1.25 -21.91
C ALA A 56 -3.74 0.64 -20.66
N ALA A 57 -3.18 0.92 -19.48
CA ALA A 57 -3.78 0.52 -18.21
C ALA A 57 -5.13 1.21 -18.04
N THR A 58 -6.13 0.45 -17.60
CA THR A 58 -7.41 1.01 -17.21
C THR A 58 -7.25 1.91 -15.99
N THR A 59 -8.18 2.84 -15.81
CA THR A 59 -8.16 3.74 -14.66
C THR A 59 -8.20 2.99 -13.33
N ALA A 60 -8.92 1.86 -13.28
CA ALA A 60 -9.02 1.02 -12.09
C ALA A 60 -7.67 0.38 -11.72
N GLU A 61 -6.95 -0.17 -12.68
CA GLU A 61 -5.60 -0.74 -12.47
C GLU A 61 -4.62 0.34 -12.01
N ALA A 62 -4.66 1.50 -12.67
CA ALA A 62 -3.82 2.63 -12.31
C ALA A 62 -4.10 3.10 -10.87
N TYR A 63 -5.37 3.24 -10.48
CA TYR A 63 -5.74 3.65 -9.13
C TYR A 63 -5.35 2.62 -8.07
N LEU A 64 -5.50 1.32 -8.34
CA LEU A 64 -5.04 0.28 -7.44
C LEU A 64 -3.54 0.39 -7.15
N VAL A 65 -2.72 0.61 -8.18
CA VAL A 65 -1.27 0.77 -8.03
C VAL A 65 -0.93 2.06 -7.30
N VAL A 66 -1.46 3.20 -7.76
CA VAL A 66 -1.15 4.51 -7.18
C VAL A 66 -1.55 4.57 -5.71
N PHE A 67 -2.79 4.22 -5.37
CA PHE A 67 -3.25 4.29 -3.99
C PHE A 67 -2.72 3.14 -3.13
N GLY A 68 -2.34 2.00 -3.72
CA GLY A 68 -1.56 0.98 -3.03
C GLY A 68 -0.19 1.51 -2.58
N ILE A 69 0.51 2.25 -3.45
CA ILE A 69 1.76 2.94 -3.08
C ILE A 69 1.50 3.97 -1.98
N VAL A 70 0.44 4.79 -2.10
CA VAL A 70 0.09 5.77 -1.07
C VAL A 70 -0.19 5.09 0.28
N GLY A 71 -0.84 3.92 0.29
CA GLY A 71 -1.03 3.11 1.49
C GLY A 71 0.29 2.66 2.13
N LEU A 72 1.26 2.22 1.33
CA LEU A 72 2.60 1.88 1.81
C LEU A 72 3.36 3.12 2.33
N ILE A 73 3.18 4.28 1.69
CA ILE A 73 3.71 5.55 2.20
C ILE A 73 3.08 5.88 3.55
N GLY A 74 1.76 5.71 3.71
CA GLY A 74 1.08 5.88 4.99
C GLY A 74 1.65 4.97 6.08
N TYR A 75 1.96 3.71 5.75
CA TYR A 75 2.65 2.81 6.66
C TYR A 75 4.07 3.32 7.01
N ALA A 76 4.85 3.75 6.04
CA ALA A 76 6.20 4.29 6.27
C ALA A 76 6.17 5.54 7.16
N VAL A 77 5.23 6.45 6.93
CA VAL A 77 5.02 7.66 7.76
C VAL A 77 4.59 7.28 9.18
N SER A 78 3.81 6.20 9.33
CA SER A 78 3.36 5.71 10.65
C SER A 78 4.51 5.29 11.57
N LYS A 79 5.69 4.96 11.03
CA LYS A 79 6.90 4.67 11.83
C LYS A 79 7.40 5.89 12.60
N GLN A 80 7.11 7.10 12.12
CA GLN A 80 7.52 8.36 12.75
C GLN A 80 6.33 9.03 13.47
N ASN A 81 5.16 8.99 12.86
CA ASN A 81 3.93 9.55 13.41
C ASN A 81 2.73 8.73 12.94
N VAL A 82 2.18 7.91 13.85
CA VAL A 82 1.07 6.99 13.56
C VAL A 82 -0.19 7.74 13.14
N GLN A 83 -0.47 8.93 13.70
CA GLN A 83 -1.65 9.71 13.33
C GLN A 83 -1.55 10.19 11.86
N ASN A 84 -0.43 10.78 11.47
CA ASN A 84 -0.21 11.23 10.10
C ASN A 84 -0.24 10.07 9.11
N GLY A 85 0.43 8.96 9.45
CA GLY A 85 0.44 7.78 8.61
C GLY A 85 -0.94 7.12 8.45
N SER A 86 -1.74 7.12 9.53
CA SER A 86 -3.13 6.64 9.49
C SER A 86 -4.03 7.52 8.62
N ILE A 87 -3.83 8.84 8.63
CA ILE A 87 -4.57 9.76 7.74
C ILE A 87 -4.24 9.47 6.28
N VAL A 88 -2.95 9.28 5.94
CA VAL A 88 -2.53 8.94 4.57
C VAL A 88 -3.12 7.59 4.14
N ALA A 89 -3.06 6.57 5.01
CA ALA A 89 -3.67 5.27 4.75
C ALA A 89 -5.19 5.35 4.57
N MET A 90 -5.87 6.21 5.34
CA MET A 90 -7.32 6.44 5.22
C MET A 90 -7.68 7.09 3.90
N ILE A 91 -6.91 8.09 3.45
CA ILE A 91 -7.11 8.72 2.13
C ILE A 91 -6.94 7.70 1.01
N ALA A 92 -5.89 6.88 1.07
CA ALA A 92 -5.68 5.79 0.11
C ALA A 92 -6.83 4.78 0.12
N GLY A 93 -7.26 4.36 1.31
CA GLY A 93 -8.37 3.41 1.48
C GLY A 93 -9.67 3.94 0.91
N LEU A 94 -10.04 5.19 1.23
CA LEU A 94 -11.24 5.84 0.69
C LEU A 94 -11.17 5.96 -0.84
N ALA A 95 -10.03 6.38 -1.37
CA ALA A 95 -9.86 6.52 -2.80
C ALA A 95 -10.02 5.18 -3.54
N ILE A 96 -9.43 4.10 -3.03
CA ILE A 96 -9.61 2.77 -3.62
C ILE A 96 -11.08 2.32 -3.51
N THR A 97 -11.69 2.45 -2.34
CA THR A 97 -13.09 2.02 -2.12
C THR A 97 -14.07 2.75 -3.03
N VAL A 98 -13.84 4.04 -3.30
CA VAL A 98 -14.75 4.86 -4.13
C VAL A 98 -14.46 4.72 -5.63
N LEU A 99 -13.18 4.68 -6.01
CA LEU A 99 -12.77 4.76 -7.42
C LEU A 99 -12.59 3.39 -8.08
N VAL A 100 -12.43 2.33 -7.30
CA VAL A 100 -12.21 0.97 -7.80
C VAL A 100 -13.40 0.08 -7.43
N ALA A 101 -14.42 0.10 -8.29
CA ALA A 101 -15.67 -0.64 -8.12
C ALA A 101 -15.55 -2.16 -8.41
N THR A 102 -14.42 -2.77 -8.05
CA THR A 102 -14.21 -4.22 -8.14
C THR A 102 -14.23 -4.83 -6.74
N GLN A 103 -14.62 -6.10 -6.62
CA GLN A 103 -14.64 -6.78 -5.32
C GLN A 103 -13.27 -6.75 -4.63
N LEU A 104 -12.18 -6.92 -5.38
CA LEU A 104 -10.81 -6.86 -4.86
C LEU A 104 -10.40 -5.43 -4.48
N GLY A 105 -10.81 -4.43 -5.26
CA GLY A 105 -10.62 -3.02 -4.91
C GLY A 105 -11.32 -2.66 -3.60
N LEU A 106 -12.60 -3.01 -3.48
CA LEU A 106 -13.37 -2.80 -2.25
C LEU A 106 -12.71 -3.49 -1.05
N PHE A 107 -12.28 -4.74 -1.20
CA PHE A 107 -11.58 -5.47 -0.15
C PHE A 107 -10.28 -4.76 0.28
N ALA A 108 -9.42 -4.39 -0.67
CA ALA A 108 -8.17 -3.71 -0.38
C ALA A 108 -8.39 -2.34 0.28
N GLY A 109 -9.36 -1.56 -0.22
CA GLY A 109 -9.72 -0.26 0.35
C GLY A 109 -10.27 -0.39 1.77
N LEU A 110 -11.15 -1.36 2.03
CA LEU A 110 -11.68 -1.61 3.37
C LEU A 110 -10.61 -2.10 4.35
N LEU A 111 -9.64 -2.89 3.91
CA LEU A 111 -8.49 -3.26 4.74
C LEU A 111 -7.65 -2.05 5.15
N LEU A 112 -7.38 -1.14 4.21
CA LEU A 112 -6.68 0.12 4.50
C LEU A 112 -7.45 0.97 5.51
N LEU A 113 -8.77 1.09 5.35
CA LEU A 113 -9.63 1.84 6.26
C LEU A 113 -9.67 1.21 7.65
N ALA A 114 -9.84 -0.11 7.73
CA ALA A 114 -9.84 -0.84 9.00
C ALA A 114 -8.51 -0.66 9.74
N GLY A 115 -7.39 -0.78 9.02
CA GLY A 115 -6.06 -0.56 9.58
C GLY A 115 -5.83 0.87 10.05
N ALA A 116 -6.26 1.87 9.27
CA ALA A 116 -6.14 3.27 9.64
C ALA A 116 -6.96 3.59 10.90
N ILE A 117 -8.23 3.17 10.95
CA ILE A 117 -9.12 3.40 12.10
C ILE A 117 -8.56 2.72 13.35
N TRP A 118 -8.09 1.48 13.24
CA TRP A 118 -7.51 0.76 14.36
C TRP A 118 -6.22 1.45 14.86
N SER A 119 -5.36 1.90 13.94
CA SER A 119 -4.14 2.65 14.28
C SER A 119 -4.44 3.98 14.99
N LEU A 120 -5.50 4.68 14.57
CA LEU A 120 -5.98 5.89 15.25
C LEU A 120 -6.57 5.59 16.63
N ALA A 121 -7.29 4.48 16.77
CA ALA A 121 -7.88 4.08 18.05
C ALA A 121 -6.81 3.62 19.07
N SER A 122 -5.73 3.00 18.61
CA SER A 122 -4.64 2.50 19.47
C SER A 122 -3.63 3.56 19.91
N THR A 123 -3.77 4.80 19.44
CA THR A 123 -2.89 5.93 19.75
C THR A 123 -3.54 6.99 20.63
N ARG A 124 -4.79 6.78 21.04
CA ARG A 124 -5.51 7.56 22.05
C ARG A 124 -5.27 6.97 23.43
#